data_AF-A0A450V894-F1
#
_entry.id   AF-A0A450V894-F1
#
_cell.length_a   1.000
_cell.length_b   1.000
_cell.length_c   1.000
_cell.angle_alpha   90.00
_cell.angle_beta   90.00
_cell.angle_gamma   90.00
#
_symmetry.space_group_name_H-M   'P 1'
#
loop_
_entity.id
_entity.type
_entity.pdbx_description
1 polymer ?
#
loop_
_entity_poly.entity_id
_entity_poly.type
_entity_poly.pdbx_seq_one_letter_code
_entity_poly.pdbx_strand_id
1 'polypeptide(L)'
;MVGQKLRALENSIREVLLPDQSLNDFLQNVAGGVIKLRIAVDYGEIYRGRVGQTAEHFGLPFIYATRMVSNSELYSDKKVNLMLTDRAYNKGAQEQYWQAGHFGNSSTMTAKGLDDITCYLPI
;
A
#
# COMPACT_ATOMS: atom_id res chain seq x y z
N MET A 1 -5.28 9.68 -14.68
CA MET A 1 -5.94 9.28 -13.41
C MET A 1 -5.12 8.20 -12.70
N VAL A 2 -4.58 8.48 -11.53
CA VAL A 2 -3.74 7.53 -10.78
C VAL A 2 -4.55 6.38 -10.19
N GLY A 3 -5.82 6.59 -9.81
CA GLY A 3 -6.70 5.48 -9.40
C GLY A 3 -6.96 4.43 -10.50
N GLN A 4 -6.96 4.84 -11.77
CA GLN A 4 -6.96 3.91 -12.91
C GLN A 4 -5.60 3.25 -13.10
N LYS A 5 -4.49 3.97 -12.87
CA LYS A 5 -3.13 3.40 -12.93
C LYS A 5 -2.84 2.42 -11.78
N LEU A 6 -3.41 2.63 -10.60
CA LEU A 6 -3.31 1.72 -9.45
C LEU A 6 -4.17 0.48 -9.64
N ARG A 7 -5.39 0.62 -10.21
CA ARG A 7 -6.18 -0.54 -10.67
C ARG A 7 -5.50 -1.28 -11.81
N ALA A 8 -4.87 -0.58 -12.75
CA ALA A 8 -4.08 -1.19 -13.80
C ALA A 8 -2.86 -1.92 -13.21
N LEU A 9 -2.18 -1.34 -12.21
CA LEU A 9 -1.07 -1.99 -11.51
C LEU A 9 -1.53 -3.23 -10.74
N GLU A 10 -2.66 -3.15 -10.03
CA GLU A 10 -3.29 -4.30 -9.37
C GLU A 10 -3.61 -5.40 -10.40
N ASN A 11 -4.23 -5.03 -11.52
CA ASN A 11 -4.56 -5.95 -12.61
C ASN A 11 -3.29 -6.54 -13.24
N SER A 12 -2.24 -5.76 -13.48
CA SER A 12 -0.97 -6.25 -14.02
C SER A 12 -0.23 -7.15 -13.03
N ILE A 13 -0.28 -6.87 -11.72
CA ILE A 13 0.26 -7.76 -10.69
C ILE A 13 -0.53 -9.07 -10.69
N ARG A 14 -1.86 -9.02 -10.81
CA ARG A 14 -2.71 -10.22 -10.97
C ARG A 14 -2.34 -10.98 -12.24
N GLU A 15 -2.25 -10.30 -13.38
CA GLU A 15 -1.92 -10.90 -14.68
C GLU A 15 -0.51 -11.50 -14.75
N VAL A 16 0.44 -11.00 -13.97
CA VAL A 16 1.81 -11.56 -13.87
C VAL A 16 1.87 -12.73 -12.89
N LEU A 17 1.03 -12.75 -11.84
CA LEU A 17 1.02 -13.81 -10.82
C LEU A 17 0.09 -14.99 -11.18
N LEU A 18 -0.87 -14.81 -12.08
CA LEU A 18 -1.86 -15.82 -12.47
C LEU A 18 -1.51 -16.79 -13.64
N PRO A 19 -0.51 -16.58 -14.53
CA PRO A 19 -0.23 -17.52 -15.62
C PRO A 19 0.61 -18.72 -15.21
N ASP A 20 1.30 -18.66 -14.06
CA ASP A 20 2.13 -19.77 -13.60
C ASP A 20 1.27 -20.80 -12.90
N GLN A 21 0.99 -21.89 -13.61
CA GLN A 21 0.22 -23.03 -13.12
C GLN A 21 0.80 -23.56 -11.80
N SER A 22 2.13 -23.53 -11.62
CA SER A 22 2.79 -24.00 -10.40
C SER A 22 2.56 -23.07 -9.21
N LEU A 23 2.46 -21.76 -9.44
CA LEU A 23 2.10 -20.77 -8.42
C LEU A 23 0.61 -20.85 -8.10
N ASN A 24 -0.26 -21.03 -9.09
CA ASN A 24 -1.69 -21.25 -8.87
C ASN A 24 -1.96 -22.53 -8.08
N ASP A 25 -1.27 -23.62 -8.41
CA ASP A 25 -1.36 -24.89 -7.67
C ASP A 25 -0.80 -24.72 -6.26
N PHE A 26 0.30 -23.98 -6.05
CA PHE A 26 0.79 -23.62 -4.71
C PHE A 26 -0.22 -22.79 -3.92
N LEU A 27 -0.83 -21.77 -4.55
CA LEU A 27 -1.81 -20.90 -3.91
C LEU A 27 -3.10 -21.63 -3.56
N GLN A 28 -3.55 -22.56 -4.41
CA GLN A 28 -4.69 -23.43 -4.12
C GLN A 28 -4.38 -24.47 -3.04
N ASN A 29 -3.15 -24.99 -3.00
CA ASN A 29 -2.71 -25.95 -1.98
C ASN A 29 -2.44 -25.28 -0.61
N VAL A 30 -2.11 -23.99 -0.59
CA VAL A 30 -1.84 -23.25 0.65
C VAL A 30 -3.12 -22.74 1.32
N ALA A 31 -4.24 -22.58 0.61
CA ALA A 31 -5.59 -22.45 1.18
C ALA A 31 -6.65 -22.38 0.05
N GLY A 32 -7.90 -22.80 0.26
CA GLY A 32 -9.01 -21.91 0.67
C GLY A 32 -8.77 -20.38 0.83
N GLY A 33 -7.74 -19.78 0.22
CA GLY A 33 -7.16 -18.50 0.63
C GLY A 33 -6.92 -17.60 -0.57
N VAL A 34 -7.81 -16.63 -0.71
CA VAL A 34 -7.63 -15.47 -1.59
C VAL A 34 -6.33 -14.77 -1.20
N ILE A 35 -5.39 -14.60 -2.13
CA ILE A 35 -4.24 -13.71 -1.92
C ILE A 35 -4.78 -12.31 -1.59
N LYS A 36 -4.60 -11.88 -0.34
CA LYS A 36 -4.99 -10.54 0.10
C LYS A 36 -3.85 -9.57 -0.18
N LEU A 37 -3.90 -8.91 -1.34
CA LEU A 37 -3.00 -7.81 -1.66
C LEU A 37 -3.31 -6.62 -0.73
N ARG A 38 -2.28 -6.12 -0.05
CA ARG A 38 -2.36 -4.92 0.79
C ARG A 38 -1.40 -3.88 0.24
N ILE A 39 -1.90 -2.67 0.05
CA ILE A 39 -1.16 -1.54 -0.49
C ILE A 39 -1.21 -0.41 0.54
N ALA A 40 -0.03 0.12 0.85
CA ALA A 40 0.14 1.33 1.65
C ALA A 40 0.87 2.36 0.81
N VAL A 41 0.39 3.59 0.81
CA VAL A 41 1.03 4.70 0.10
C VAL A 41 1.37 5.80 1.07
N ASP A 42 2.62 6.23 1.04
CA ASP A 42 3.09 7.46 1.68
C ASP A 42 3.76 8.34 0.62
N TYR A 43 3.92 9.62 0.94
CA TYR A 43 4.58 10.60 0.10
C TYR A 43 5.60 11.41 0.90
N GLY A 44 6.76 11.65 0.28
CA GLY A 44 7.82 12.50 0.79
C GLY A 44 9.16 12.16 0.13
N GLU A 45 10.21 12.83 0.58
CA GLU A 45 11.56 12.57 0.10
C GLU A 45 12.06 11.21 0.60
N ILE A 46 12.70 10.48 -0.31
CA ILE A 46 13.41 9.24 -0.01
C ILE A 46 14.85 9.37 -0.50
N TYR A 47 15.77 8.82 0.28
CA TYR A 47 17.16 8.68 -0.10
C TYR A 47 17.33 7.36 -0.83
N ARG A 48 17.96 7.42 -2.00
CA ARG A 48 18.38 6.24 -2.74
C ARG A 48 19.88 6.08 -2.60
N GLY A 49 20.31 4.92 -2.11
CA GLY A 49 21.71 4.62 -1.87
C GLY A 49 22.08 3.22 -2.32
N ARG A 50 23.36 2.87 -2.19
CA ARG A 50 23.82 1.48 -2.32
C ARG A 50 24.29 0.99 -0.95
N VAL A 51 23.87 -0.20 -0.55
CA VAL A 51 24.40 -0.92 0.60
C VAL A 51 25.03 -2.20 0.09
N GLY A 52 26.36 -2.27 0.15
CA GLY A 52 27.12 -3.32 -0.56
C GLY A 52 26.89 -3.23 -2.08
N GLN A 53 26.35 -4.30 -2.66
CA GLN A 53 26.02 -4.35 -4.09
C GLN A 53 24.54 -4.08 -4.40
N THR A 54 23.69 -3.88 -3.39
CA THR A 54 22.24 -3.70 -3.56
C THR A 54 21.87 -2.23 -3.59
N ALA A 55 20.98 -1.84 -4.50
CA ALA A 55 20.36 -0.52 -4.49
C ALA A 55 19.22 -0.51 -3.47
N GLU A 56 19.30 0.39 -2.49
CA GLU A 56 18.39 0.47 -1.36
C GLU A 56 17.68 1.84 -1.33
N HIS A 57 16.50 1.84 -0.71
CA HIS A 57 15.69 3.04 -0.49
C HIS A 57 15.50 3.26 1.02
N PHE A 58 15.75 4.49 1.46
CA PHE A 58 15.64 4.90 2.85
C PHE A 58 14.81 6.17 2.96
N GLY A 59 14.18 6.37 4.10
CA GLY A 59 13.44 7.59 4.39
C GLY A 59 12.21 7.29 5.21
N LEU A 60 11.74 8.31 5.92
CA LEU A 60 10.54 8.20 6.73
C LEU A 60 9.34 7.69 5.90
N PRO A 61 9.05 8.19 4.68
CA PRO A 61 7.91 7.72 3.90
C PRO A 61 7.92 6.21 3.64
N PHE A 62 9.10 5.65 3.39
CA PHE A 62 9.27 4.22 3.21
C PHE A 62 8.91 3.45 4.49
N ILE A 63 9.45 3.88 5.64
CA ILE A 63 9.19 3.24 6.94
C ILE A 63 7.70 3.33 7.30
N TYR A 64 7.08 4.50 7.12
CA TYR A 64 5.66 4.71 7.37
C TYR A 64 4.78 3.78 6.52
N ALA A 65 5.03 3.69 5.22
CA ALA A 65 4.32 2.77 4.32
C ALA A 65 4.53 1.30 4.74
N THR A 66 5.75 0.91 5.10
CA THR A 66 6.06 -0.46 5.58
C THR A 66 5.31 -0.78 6.87
N ARG A 67 5.27 0.15 7.84
CA ARG A 67 4.52 -0.05 9.09
C ARG A 67 3.03 -0.18 8.83
N MET A 68 2.48 0.68 7.98
CA MET A 68 1.07 0.64 7.63
C MET A 68 0.68 -0.68 6.95
N VAL A 69 1.40 -1.11 5.91
CA VAL A 69 1.08 -2.37 5.22
C VAL A 69 1.25 -3.59 6.13
N SER A 70 2.18 -3.53 7.10
CA SER A 70 2.41 -4.63 8.04
C SER A 70 1.26 -4.84 9.04
N ASN A 71 0.42 -3.83 9.30
CA ASN A 71 -0.71 -3.92 10.21
C ASN A 71 -1.92 -4.63 9.55
N SER A 72 -1.93 -5.96 9.59
CA SER A 72 -3.00 -6.78 8.97
C SER A 72 -4.37 -6.61 9.61
N GLU A 73 -4.43 -6.29 10.91
CA GLU A 73 -5.66 -6.12 11.67
C GLU A 73 -6.42 -4.91 11.14
N LEU A 74 -5.75 -3.77 10.98
CA LEU A 74 -6.37 -2.55 10.47
C LEU A 74 -6.99 -2.74 9.07
N TYR A 75 -6.31 -3.47 8.17
CA TYR A 75 -6.85 -3.77 6.84
C TYR A 75 -8.06 -4.71 6.90
N SER A 76 -8.02 -5.70 7.80
CA SER A 76 -9.11 -6.67 7.97
C SER A 76 -10.36 -6.02 8.59
N ASP A 77 -10.18 -5.24 9.66
CA ASP A 77 -11.25 -4.56 10.39
C ASP A 77 -11.96 -3.53 9.50
N LYS A 78 -11.19 -2.78 8.73
CA LYS A 78 -11.72 -1.77 7.80
C LYS A 78 -12.15 -2.34 6.46
N LYS A 79 -11.92 -3.65 6.22
CA LYS A 79 -12.25 -4.36 4.97
C LYS A 79 -11.71 -3.64 3.72
N VAL A 80 -10.48 -3.14 3.79
CA VAL A 80 -9.83 -2.42 2.69
C VAL A 80 -8.54 -3.10 2.27
N ASN A 81 -8.09 -2.81 1.05
CA ASN A 81 -6.81 -3.29 0.50
C ASN A 81 -5.82 -2.14 0.22
N LEU A 82 -6.25 -0.90 0.35
CA LEU A 82 -5.45 0.31 0.11
C LEU A 82 -5.62 1.26 1.30
N MET A 83 -4.51 1.81 1.77
CA MET A 83 -4.51 2.92 2.72
C MET A 83 -3.49 3.97 2.28
N LEU A 84 -3.81 5.23 2.54
CA LEU A 84 -2.91 6.36 2.31
C LEU A 84 -2.55 6.99 3.65
N THR A 85 -1.32 7.46 3.81
CA THR A 85 -1.01 8.40 4.89
C THR A 85 -1.64 9.76 4.60
N ASP A 86 -1.75 10.62 5.61
CA ASP A 86 -2.17 12.01 5.45
C ASP A 86 -1.35 12.77 4.39
N ARG A 87 -0.02 12.62 4.41
CA ARG A 87 0.86 13.23 3.41
C ARG A 87 0.55 12.75 1.99
N ALA A 88 0.37 11.44 1.81
CA ALA A 88 0.00 10.90 0.51
C ALA A 88 -1.34 11.44 0.07
N TYR A 89 -2.37 11.35 0.92
CA TYR A 89 -3.73 11.84 0.64
C TYR A 89 -3.72 13.29 0.15
N ASN A 90 -3.12 14.19 0.93
CA ASN A 90 -3.06 15.62 0.64
C ASN A 90 -2.28 15.89 -0.65
N LYS A 91 -1.12 15.24 -0.83
CA LYS A 91 -0.32 15.43 -2.03
C LYS A 91 -1.05 14.95 -3.28
N GLY A 92 -1.66 13.77 -3.24
CA GLY A 92 -2.36 13.25 -4.41
C GLY A 92 -3.66 14.00 -4.71
N ALA A 93 -4.30 14.61 -3.71
CA ALA A 93 -5.40 15.54 -3.96
C ALA A 93 -4.91 16.82 -4.63
N GLN A 94 -3.80 17.41 -4.15
CA GLN A 94 -3.16 18.59 -4.75
C GLN A 94 -2.75 18.35 -6.21
N GLU A 95 -2.14 17.19 -6.50
CA GLU A 95 -1.68 16.79 -7.84
C GLU A 95 -2.78 16.17 -8.72
N GLN A 96 -4.04 16.19 -8.25
CA GLN A 96 -5.20 15.66 -8.97
C GLN A 96 -5.07 14.17 -9.38
N TYR A 97 -4.35 13.39 -8.59
CA TYR A 97 -4.26 11.94 -8.72
C TYR A 97 -5.56 11.24 -8.31
N TRP A 98 -6.28 11.86 -7.39
CA TRP A 98 -7.63 11.52 -6.94
C TRP A 98 -8.39 12.78 -6.51
N GLN A 99 -9.70 12.65 -6.33
CA GLN A 99 -10.55 13.69 -5.77
C GLN A 99 -10.63 13.52 -4.25
N ALA A 100 -10.86 14.61 -3.51
CA ALA A 100 -10.95 14.59 -2.05
C ALA A 100 -12.02 13.60 -1.54
N GLY A 101 -13.12 13.45 -2.27
CA GLY A 101 -14.21 12.51 -1.93
C GLY A 101 -13.94 11.05 -2.24
N HIS A 102 -12.78 10.68 -2.82
CA HIS A 102 -12.43 9.27 -3.03
C HIS A 102 -11.96 8.56 -1.76
N PHE A 103 -11.58 9.33 -0.73
CA PHE A 103 -11.12 8.82 0.56
C PHE A 103 -11.72 9.69 1.67
N GLY A 104 -12.21 9.09 2.75
CA GLY A 104 -12.99 9.87 3.74
C GLY A 104 -13.08 9.31 5.15
N ASN A 105 -12.71 8.04 5.35
CA ASN A 105 -12.60 7.49 6.69
C ASN A 105 -11.14 7.57 7.14
N SER A 106 -10.85 8.40 8.14
CA SER A 106 -9.54 8.42 8.78
C SER A 106 -9.49 7.41 9.93
N SER A 107 -8.36 6.73 10.08
CA SER A 107 -8.05 5.91 11.25
C SER A 107 -6.64 6.20 11.68
N THR A 108 -6.41 6.28 12.99
CA THR A 108 -5.07 6.51 13.53
C THR A 108 -4.44 5.17 13.87
N MET A 109 -3.18 4.99 13.49
CA MET A 109 -2.38 3.84 13.85
C MET A 109 -1.10 4.31 14.54
N THR A 110 -0.83 3.77 15.72
CA THR A 110 0.44 3.97 16.40
C THR A 110 1.52 3.10 15.77
N ALA A 111 2.56 3.73 15.22
CA ALA A 111 3.72 3.02 14.70
C ALA A 111 4.85 3.02 15.73
N LYS A 112 5.24 1.84 16.21
CA LYS A 112 6.33 1.72 17.19
C LYS A 112 7.62 2.37 16.67
N GLY A 113 8.12 3.36 17.40
CA GLY A 113 9.32 4.13 17.04
C GLY A 113 9.08 5.28 16.05
N LEU A 114 7.82 5.62 15.80
CA LEU A 114 7.38 6.75 14.99
C LEU A 114 6.19 7.46 15.66
N ASP A 115 5.84 8.63 15.15
CA ASP A 115 4.59 9.30 15.50
C ASP A 115 3.37 8.54 14.98
N ASP A 116 2.20 8.85 15.55
CA ASP A 116 0.92 8.32 15.11
C ASP A 116 0.65 8.66 13.65
N ILE A 117 0.14 7.68 12.90
CA ILE A 117 -0.11 7.76 11.47
C ILE A 117 -1.61 7.90 11.26
N THR A 118 -2.03 9.00 10.64
CA THR A 118 -3.40 9.12 10.13
C THR A 118 -3.50 8.44 8.78
N CYS A 119 -4.36 7.44 8.70
CA CYS A 119 -4.59 6.61 7.53
C CYS A 119 -5.94 6.95 6.88
N TYR A 120 -5.92 7.30 5.61
CA TYR A 120 -7.11 7.54 4.79
C TYR A 120 -7.50 6.27 4.03
N LEU A 121 -8.77 5.93 4.12
CA LEU A 121 -9.35 4.73 3.52
C LEU A 121 -10.19 5.11 2.29
N PRO A 122 -10.16 4.29 1.21
CA PRO A 122 -11.08 4.42 0.09
C PRO A 122 -12.53 4.38 0.56
N ILE A 123 -13.40 5.19 -0.08
CA ILE A 123 -14.86 5.15 0.09
C ILE A 123 -15.48 4.25 -0.97
#